data_AF-A0A3E5B954-F1
#
_entry.id   AF-A0A3E5B954-F1
#
_cell.length_a   1.000
_cell.length_b   1.000
_cell.length_c   1.000
_cell.angle_alpha   90.00
_cell.angle_beta   90.00
_cell.angle_gamma   90.00
#
_symmetry.space_group_name_H-M   'P 1'
#
loop_
_entity.id
_entity.type
_entity.pdbx_description
1 polymer ?
#
loop_
_entity_poly.entity_id
_entity_poly.type
_entity_poly.pdbx_seq_one_letter_code
_entity_poly.pdbx_strand_id
1 'polypeptide(L)' 'MKKNRIKIVGRSYAHKVGEILRIYEEHERSGLSNREILRRYIWPVYPICEKTFYNIINASADPRVIRQQEDLKRQLSLF' A
#
# COMPACT_ATOMS: atom_id res chain seq x y z
N MET A 1 -24.34 1.67 -22.82
CA MET A 1 -24.26 1.32 -21.38
C MET A 1 -22.80 1.18 -20.98
N LYS A 2 -22.24 2.13 -20.20
CA LYS A 2 -20.87 1.97 -19.65
C LYS A 2 -20.90 0.83 -18.63
N LYS A 3 -20.32 -0.32 -18.96
CA LYS A 3 -20.13 -1.42 -18.00
C LYS A 3 -19.19 -0.90 -16.90
N ASN A 4 -19.74 -0.56 -15.74
CA ASN A 4 -18.97 -0.30 -14.53
C ASN A 4 -18.30 -1.61 -14.11
N ARG A 5 -17.14 -1.91 -14.70
CA ARG A 5 -16.32 -3.03 -14.24
C ARG A 5 -15.84 -2.67 -12.84
N ILE A 6 -16.40 -3.34 -11.84
CA ILE A 6 -15.89 -3.27 -10.48
C ILE A 6 -14.45 -3.82 -10.55
N LYS A 7 -13.45 -2.93 -10.42
CA LYS A 7 -12.06 -3.34 -10.28
C LYS A 7 -11.94 -4.10 -8.97
N ILE A 8 -11.92 -5.43 -9.05
CA ILE A 8 -11.62 -6.30 -7.92
C ILE A 8 -10.14 -6.11 -7.63
N VAL A 9 -9.83 -5.60 -6.43
CA VAL A 9 -8.46 -5.55 -5.93
C VAL A 9 -8.17 -6.89 -5.27
N GLY A 10 -7.08 -7.55 -5.67
CA GLY A 10 -6.69 -8.83 -5.07
C GLY A 10 -6.10 -8.65 -3.67
N ARG A 11 -6.33 -9.62 -2.77
CA ARG A 11 -5.82 -9.58 -1.38
C ARG A 11 -4.30 -9.41 -1.28
N SER A 12 -3.54 -10.03 -2.19
CA SER A 12 -2.08 -9.88 -2.29
C SER A 12 -1.66 -8.42 -2.54
N TYR A 13 -2.41 -7.69 -3.37
CA TYR A 13 -2.16 -6.28 -3.62
C TYR A 13 -2.49 -5.43 -2.39
N ALA A 14 -3.63 -5.67 -1.74
CA ALA A 14 -4.01 -4.94 -0.53
C ALA A 14 -2.99 -5.13 0.61
N HIS A 15 -2.46 -6.35 0.76
CA HIS A 15 -1.37 -6.65 1.70
C HIS A 15 -0.10 -5.88 1.36
N LYS A 16 0.35 -5.92 0.10
CA LYS A 16 1.54 -5.19 -0.37
C LYS A 16 1.41 -3.68 -0.14
N VAL A 17 0.24 -3.11 -0.41
CA VAL A 17 -0.04 -1.68 -0.14
C VAL A 17 0.13 -1.38 1.35
N GLY A 18 -0.39 -2.24 2.23
CA GLY A 18 -0.28 -2.07 3.67
C GLY A 18 1.16 -2.12 4.19
N GLU A 19 1.96 -3.05 3.68
CA GLU A 19 3.37 -3.16 4.07
C GLU A 19 4.21 -1.96 3.61
N ILE A 20 4.06 -1.53 2.36
CA ILE A 20 4.79 -0.39 1.83
C ILE A 20 4.38 0.90 2.57
N LEU A 21 3.09 1.07 2.87
CA LEU A 21 2.62 2.20 3.64
C LEU A 21 3.20 2.21 5.06
N ARG A 22 3.30 1.03 5.71
CA ARG A 22 3.88 0.92 7.04
C ARG A 22 5.34 1.38 7.08
N ILE A 23 6.15 0.93 6.11
CA ILE A 23 7.55 1.38 5.97
C ILE A 23 7.61 2.90 5.71
N TYR A 24 6.69 3.42 4.90
CA TYR A 24 6.61 4.85 4.61
C TYR A 24 6.27 5.67 5.88
N GLU A 25 5.22 5.32 6.61
CA GLU A 25 4.77 6.03 7.83
C GLU A 25 5.86 6.05 8.92
N GLU A 26 6.63 4.97 9.05
CA GLU A 26 7.75 4.87 10.00
C GLU A 26 8.85 5.91 9.71
N HIS A 27 9.13 6.17 8.43
CA HIS A 27 10.23 7.04 8.01
C HIS A 27 9.80 8.45 7.59
N GLU A 28 8.51 8.70 7.37
CA GLU A 28 7.97 10.03 7.05
C GLU A 28 8.30 11.04 8.18
N ARG A 29 8.28 10.58 9.43
CA ARG A 29 8.58 11.41 10.61
C ARG A 29 10.06 11.76 10.76
N SER A 30 10.95 11.10 10.00
CA SER A 30 12.40 11.34 10.06
C SER A 30 12.86 12.57 9.25
N GLY A 31 11.95 13.27 8.56
CA GLY A 31 12.29 14.45 7.76
C GLY A 31 13.00 14.15 6.43
N LEU A 32 12.95 12.89 5.99
CA LEU A 32 13.53 12.46 4.72
C LEU A 32 12.58 12.75 3.55
N SER A 33 13.14 13.00 2.36
CA SER A 33 12.31 13.15 1.16
C SER A 33 11.69 11.82 0.73
N ASN A 34 10.52 11.86 0.09
CA ASN A 34 9.84 10.66 -0.41
C ASN A 34 10.72 9.79 -1.31
N ARG A 35 11.55 10.42 -2.14
CA ARG A 35 12.49 9.72 -3.02
C ARG A 35 13.62 9.06 -2.23
N GLU A 36 14.07 9.68 -1.15
CA GLU A 36 15.06 9.11 -0.23
C GLU A 36 14.49 7.91 0.51
N ILE A 37 13.25 8.03 1.04
CA ILE A 37 12.53 6.94 1.71
C ILE A 37 12.34 5.76 0.75
N LEU A 38 11.90 6.05 -0.48
CA LEU A 38 11.75 5.05 -1.54
C LEU A 38 13.06 4.32 -1.79
N ARG A 39 14.19 5.03 -1.98
CA ARG A 39 15.47 4.39 -2.29
C ARG A 39 16.10 3.65 -1.12
N ARG A 40 16.00 4.17 0.09
CA ARG A 40 16.69 3.61 1.26
C ARG A 40 15.93 2.46 1.91
N TYR A 41 14.61 2.53 1.99
CA TYR A 41 13.81 1.60 2.79
C TYR A 41 12.89 0.73 1.95
N ILE A 42 12.23 1.30 0.95
CA ILE A 42 11.22 0.57 0.18
C ILE A 42 11.87 -0.24 -0.95
N TRP A 43 12.78 0.35 -1.73
CA TRP A 43 13.39 -0.28 -2.90
C TRP A 43 14.15 -1.58 -2.62
N PRO A 44 14.90 -1.72 -1.50
CA PRO A 44 15.57 -2.98 -1.17
C PRO A 44 14.61 -4.15 -0.92
N VAL A 45 13.40 -3.87 -0.42
CA VAL A 45 12.38 -4.89 -0.13
C VAL A 45 11.43 -5.08 -1.33
N TYR A 46 11.05 -3.97 -1.96
CA TYR A 46 10.08 -3.87 -3.02
C TYR A 46 10.68 -3.04 -4.18
N PRO A 47 11.24 -3.69 -5.21
CA PRO A 47 11.81 -2.99 -6.37
C PRO A 47 10.68 -2.41 -7.23
N ILE A 48 10.22 -1.22 -6.85
CA ILE A 48 9.15 -0.47 -7.50
C ILE A 48 9.67 0.86 -8.01
N CYS A 49 9.03 1.37 -9.07
CA CYS A 49 9.29 2.72 -9.54
C CYS A 49 8.52 3.75 -8.71
N GLU A 50 8.99 5.00 -8.76
CA GLU A 50 8.40 6.13 -8.03
C GLU A 50 6.91 6.35 -8.37
N LYS A 51 6.53 6.18 -9.65
CA LYS A 51 5.13 6.25 -10.07
C LYS A 51 4.26 5.21 -9.36
N THR A 52 4.77 3.99 -9.22
CA THR A 52 4.06 2.90 -8.52
C THR A 52 3.97 3.19 -7.02
N PHE A 53 5.01 3.77 -6.43
CA PHE A 53 4.99 4.22 -5.04
C PHE A 53 3.87 5.22 -4.77
N TYR A 54 3.76 6.29 -5.56
CA TYR A 54 2.66 7.26 -5.38
C TYR A 54 1.28 6.66 -5.68
N ASN A 55 1.17 5.76 -6.65
CA ASN A 55 -0.08 5.04 -6.90
C ASN A 55 -0.50 4.19 -5.70
N ILE A 56 0.47 3.59 -4.99
CA ILE A 56 0.23 2.78 -3.80
C ILE A 56 -0.23 3.66 -2.62
N ILE A 57 0.42 4.81 -2.40
CA ILE A 57 -0.02 5.79 -1.39
C ILE A 57 -1.43 6.30 -1.71
N ASN A 58 -1.72 6.61 -2.97
CA ASN A 58 -3.07 7.04 -3.34
C ASN A 58 -4.10 5.89 -3.18
N ALA A 59 -3.69 4.65 -3.46
CA ALA A 59 -4.53 3.47 -3.29
C ALA A 59 -4.78 3.12 -1.81
N SER A 60 -3.89 3.47 -0.88
CA SER A 60 -4.14 3.22 0.54
C SER A 60 -5.29 4.07 1.10
N ALA A 61 -5.58 5.22 0.48
CA ALA A 61 -6.74 6.04 0.80
C ALA A 61 -8.06 5.52 0.17
N ASP A 62 -8.01 4.49 -0.70
CA ASP A 62 -9.22 3.92 -1.29
C ASP A 62 -9.99 3.08 -0.25
N PRO A 63 -11.28 3.37 0.02
CA PRO A 63 -12.10 2.61 0.97
C PRO A 63 -12.12 1.09 0.72
N ARG A 64 -11.92 0.64 -0.53
CA ARG A 64 -11.87 -0.78 -0.87
C ARG A 64 -10.62 -1.46 -0.35
N VAL A 65 -9.48 -0.78 -0.43
CA VAL A 65 -8.20 -1.28 0.06
C VAL A 65 -8.22 -1.32 1.58
N ILE A 66 -8.74 -0.27 2.22
CA ILE A 66 -8.91 -0.20 3.67
C ILE A 66 -9.76 -1.38 4.18
N ARG A 67 -10.95 -1.61 3.58
CA ARG A 67 -11.81 -2.75 3.95
C ARG A 67 -11.09 -4.09 3.83
N GLN A 68 -10.35 -4.31 2.73
CA GLN A 68 -9.60 -5.56 2.57
C GLN A 68 -8.49 -5.71 3.60
N GLN A 69 -7.81 -4.63 3.99
CA GLN A 69 -6.80 -4.66 5.04
C GLN A 69 -7.41 -4.97 6.40
N GLU A 70 -8.57 -4.40 6.73
CA GLU A 70 -9.31 -4.72 7.94
C GLU A 70 -9.77 -6.18 7.97
N ASP A 71 -10.32 -6.69 6.86
CA ASP A 71 -10.73 -8.09 6.74
C ASP A 71 -9.55 -9.05 6.91
N LEU A 72 -8.39 -8.71 6.33
CA LEU A 72 -7.15 -9.47 6.51
C LEU A 72 -6.69 -9.48 7.97
N LYS A 73 -6.71 -8.32 8.64
CA LYS A 73 -6.36 -8.22 10.07
C LYS A 73 -7.31 -9.03 10.95
N ARG A 74 -8.61 -8.97 10.69
CA ARG A 74 -9.63 -9.78 11.38
C ARG A 74 -9.41 -11.27 11.19
N GLN A 75 -9.05 -11.70 9.99
CA GLN A 75 -8.78 -13.11 9.71
C GLN A 75 -7.54 -13.62 10.47
N LEU A 76 -6.50 -12.79 10.58
CA LEU A 76 -5.27 -13.12 11.31
C LEU A 76 -5.47 -13.13 12.82
N SER A 77 -6.37 -12.31 13.38
CA SER A 77 -6.64 -12.27 14.82
C SER A 77 -7.46 -13.45 15.35
N LEU A 78 -7.96 -14.33 14.46
CA LEU A 78 -8.72 -15.52 14.83
C LEU A 78 -7.82 -16.74 15.15
N PHE A 79 -6.51 -16.59 14.98
CA PHE A 79 -5.49 -17.61 15.27
C PHE A 79 -4.52 -17.08 16.34
#